data_AF-A0A7I8LAF5-F1
#
_entry.id   AF-A0A7I8LAF5-F1
#
_cell.length_a   1.000
_cell.length_b   1.000
_cell.length_c   1.000
_cell.angle_alpha   90.00
_cell.angle_beta   90.00
_cell.angle_gamma   90.00
#
_symmetry.space_group_name_H-M   'P 1'
#
loop_
_entity.id
_entity.type
_entity.pdbx_description
1 polymer ?
#
loop_
_entity_poly.entity_id
_entity_poly.type
_entity_poly.pdbx_seq_one_letter_code
_entity_poly.pdbx_strand_id
1 'polypeptide(L)'
;MAAQHQPSPWYAHIVNFLVSRKTPDQWDKNRKHHFFSKIRNYFWHDPDLYYLGNDQILRRCVLEEEYHNIINMCHSSNCGGHFSGRKIAAKIFQCGFYWPTIIRDSIEFSRTCISC
;
A
#
# COMPACT_ATOMS: atom_id res chain seq x y z
N MET A 1 1.51 27.57 16.59
CA MET A 1 2.12 26.37 15.98
C MET A 1 1.19 25.91 14.87
N ALA A 2 1.50 26.23 13.61
CA ALA A 2 0.70 25.74 12.49
C ALA A 2 1.04 24.26 12.30
N ALA A 3 0.05 23.37 12.47
CA ALA A 3 0.20 21.97 12.10
C ALA A 3 0.56 21.95 10.60
N GLN A 4 1.76 21.47 10.28
CA GLN A 4 2.15 21.22 8.91
C GLN A 4 1.10 20.28 8.31
N HIS A 5 0.45 20.70 7.22
CA HIS A 5 -0.55 19.90 6.54
C HIS A 5 0.17 18.74 5.84
N GLN A 6 0.48 17.69 6.59
CA GLN A 6 0.98 16.44 6.03
C GLN A 6 -0.10 15.93 5.06
N PRO A 7 0.25 15.60 3.81
CA PRO A 7 -0.71 15.00 2.90
C PRO A 7 -1.31 13.77 3.58
N SER A 8 -2.65 13.70 3.58
CA SER A 8 -3.34 12.60 4.22
C SER A 8 -2.90 11.26 3.59
N PRO A 9 -2.71 10.18 4.38
CA PRO A 9 -2.35 8.87 3.85
C PRO A 9 -3.21 8.47 2.65
N TRP A 10 -2.63 7.71 1.71
CA TRP A 10 -3.35 7.29 0.50
C TRP A 10 -4.66 6.52 0.81
N TYR A 11 -4.70 5.86 1.97
CA TYR A 11 -5.87 5.13 2.45
C TYR A 11 -6.76 5.91 3.43
N ALA A 12 -6.55 7.21 3.65
CA ALA A 12 -7.29 7.97 4.65
C ALA A 12 -8.82 7.93 4.42
N HIS A 13 -9.27 8.06 3.16
CA HIS A 13 -10.68 7.94 2.83
C HIS A 13 -11.25 6.53 3.08
N ILE A 14 -10.41 5.49 2.95
CA ILE A 14 -10.80 4.11 3.25
C ILE A 14 -11.05 3.97 4.75
N VAL A 15 -10.09 4.35 5.58
CA VAL A 15 -10.20 4.29 7.04
C VAL A 15 -11.37 5.14 7.54
N ASN A 16 -11.46 6.39 7.08
CA ASN A 16 -12.56 7.29 7.46
C ASN A 16 -13.93 6.68 7.16
N PHE A 17 -14.10 6.05 6.00
CA PHE A 17 -15.36 5.38 5.67
C PHE A 17 -15.58 4.12 6.53
N LEU A 18 -14.56 3.29 6.74
CA LEU A 18 -14.71 2.07 7.55
C LEU A 18 -15.10 2.37 9.00
N VAL A 19 -14.58 3.47 9.56
CA VAL A 19 -14.87 3.92 10.93
C VAL A 19 -16.20 4.68 11.02
N SER A 20 -16.41 5.68 10.16
CA SER A 20 -17.55 6.63 10.31
C SER A 20 -18.75 6.31 9.42
N ARG A 21 -18.60 5.43 8.42
CA ARG A 21 -19.57 5.16 7.35
C ARG A 21 -19.93 6.39 6.49
N LYS A 22 -19.11 7.44 6.52
CA LYS A 22 -19.31 8.65 5.72
C LYS A 22 -18.37 8.70 4.52
N THR A 23 -18.91 9.14 3.38
CA THR A 23 -18.12 9.49 2.18
C THR A 23 -18.09 11.00 2.02
N PRO A 24 -17.06 11.57 1.38
CA PRO A 24 -17.04 13.00 1.09
C PRO A 24 -18.20 13.41 0.16
N ASP A 25 -18.88 14.51 0.48
CA ASP A 25 -20.08 14.97 -0.22
C ASP A 25 -19.79 15.43 -1.65
N GLN A 26 -18.58 15.96 -1.87
CA GLN A 26 -18.10 16.44 -3.17
C GLN A 26 -17.83 15.32 -4.19
N TRP A 27 -17.95 14.04 -3.80
CA TRP A 27 -17.75 12.94 -4.75
C TRP A 27 -18.99 12.71 -5.63
N ASP A 28 -18.78 12.69 -6.94
CA ASP A 28 -19.78 12.27 -7.90
C ASP A 28 -20.14 10.77 -7.77
N LYS A 29 -21.18 10.35 -8.49
CA LYS A 29 -21.68 8.97 -8.48
C LYS A 29 -20.63 7.96 -8.94
N ASN A 30 -19.81 8.31 -9.94
CA ASN A 30 -18.83 7.40 -10.52
C ASN A 30 -17.67 7.16 -9.54
N ARG A 31 -17.19 8.22 -8.89
CA ARG A 31 -16.15 8.15 -7.86
C ARG A 31 -16.63 7.35 -6.65
N LYS A 32 -17.87 7.56 -6.19
CA LYS A 32 -18.48 6.75 -5.12
C LYS A 32 -18.56 5.27 -5.52
N HIS A 33 -19.08 4.96 -6.71
CA HIS A 33 -19.15 3.59 -7.20
C HIS A 33 -17.76 2.93 -7.27
N HIS A 34 -16.76 3.62 -7.81
CA HIS A 34 -15.39 3.11 -7.88
C HIS A 34 -14.77 2.88 -6.49
N PHE A 35 -15.08 3.73 -5.52
CA PHE A 35 -14.65 3.54 -4.15
C PHE A 35 -15.31 2.30 -3.52
N PHE A 36 -16.63 2.17 -3.64
CA PHE A 36 -17.37 1.03 -3.08
C PHE A 36 -17.02 -0.31 -3.73
N SER A 37 -16.63 -0.34 -5.00
CA SER A 37 -16.18 -1.60 -5.63
C SER A 37 -14.87 -2.12 -5.02
N LYS A 38 -14.03 -1.22 -4.48
CA LYS A 38 -12.76 -1.55 -3.85
C LYS A 38 -12.86 -1.77 -2.34
N ILE A 39 -13.77 -1.05 -1.67
CA ILE A 39 -13.82 -1.00 -0.20
C ILE A 39 -14.05 -2.38 0.44
N ARG A 40 -14.73 -3.28 -0.27
CA ARG A 40 -15.04 -4.65 0.18
C ARG A 40 -13.81 -5.50 0.51
N ASN A 41 -12.65 -5.14 -0.03
CA ASN A 41 -11.39 -5.85 0.22
C ASN A 41 -10.60 -5.25 1.39
N TYR A 42 -11.10 -4.18 2.03
CA TYR A 42 -10.38 -3.50 3.09
C TYR A 42 -11.03 -3.72 4.47
N PHE A 43 -10.19 -3.95 5.47
CA PHE A 43 -10.60 -4.23 6.85
C PHE A 43 -9.83 -3.33 7.80
N TRP A 44 -10.54 -2.54 8.60
CA TRP A 44 -9.93 -1.71 9.63
C TRP A 44 -9.86 -2.50 10.94
N HIS A 45 -8.64 -2.67 11.44
CA HIS A 45 -8.36 -3.25 12.75
C HIS A 45 -7.35 -2.35 13.46
N ASP A 46 -7.88 -1.35 14.15
CA ASP A 46 -7.14 -0.25 14.77
C ASP A 46 -5.82 -0.71 15.44
N PRO A 47 -4.67 -0.08 15.12
CA PRO A 47 -4.47 1.08 14.24
C PRO A 47 -4.20 0.73 12.77
N ASP A 48 -4.36 -0.53 12.38
CA ASP A 48 -3.92 -1.05 11.09
C ASP A 48 -5.08 -1.22 10.10
N LEU A 49 -4.79 -0.91 8.83
CA LEU A 49 -5.64 -1.27 7.71
C LEU A 49 -5.12 -2.53 7.05
N TYR A 50 -6.00 -3.47 6.73
CA TYR A 50 -5.67 -4.69 6.00
C TYR A 50 -6.38 -4.73 4.65
N TYR A 51 -5.70 -5.29 3.64
CA TYR A 51 -6.24 -5.60 2.32
C TYR A 51 -6.32 -7.12 2.13
N LEU A 52 -7.48 -7.61 1.73
CA LEU A 52 -7.70 -8.99 1.33
C LEU A 52 -7.41 -9.14 -0.17
N GLY A 53 -6.31 -9.84 -0.47
CA GLY A 53 -5.94 -10.16 -1.84
C GLY A 53 -6.90 -11.15 -2.50
N ASN A 54 -6.84 -11.24 -3.83
CA ASN A 54 -7.61 -12.24 -4.59
C ASN A 54 -7.21 -13.68 -4.19
N ASP A 55 -5.99 -13.85 -3.68
CA ASP A 55 -5.45 -15.07 -3.08
C ASP A 55 -6.03 -15.38 -1.70
N GLN A 56 -6.99 -14.59 -1.21
CA GLN A 56 -7.61 -14.70 0.12
C GLN A 56 -6.62 -14.49 1.28
N ILE A 57 -5.49 -13.85 1.02
CA ILE A 57 -4.50 -13.54 2.06
C ILE A 57 -4.67 -12.08 2.51
N LEU A 58 -4.78 -11.88 3.82
CA LEU A 58 -4.78 -10.55 4.43
C LEU A 58 -3.37 -9.97 4.47
N ARG A 59 -3.25 -8.71 4.06
CA ARG A 59 -1.98 -7.98 4.02
C ARG A 59 -2.13 -6.61 4.66
N ARG A 60 -1.21 -6.24 5.55
CA ARG A 60 -1.18 -4.92 6.18
C ARG A 60 -0.93 -3.86 5.11
N CYS A 61 -1.80 -2.85 5.05
CA CYS A 61 -1.60 -1.67 4.25
C CYS A 61 -0.50 -0.81 4.86
N VAL A 62 0.41 -0.36 4.02
CA VAL A 62 1.62 0.34 4.43
C VAL A 62 1.51 1.83 4.07
N LEU A 63 2.14 2.70 4.88
CA LEU A 63 2.27 4.13 4.58
C LEU A 63 3.45 4.39 3.63
N GLU A 64 3.36 5.47 2.86
CA GLU A 64 4.37 5.81 1.84
C GLU A 64 5.78 5.99 2.43
N GLU A 65 5.87 6.51 3.66
CA GLU A 65 7.12 6.66 4.40
C GLU A 65 7.83 5.32 4.70
N GLU A 66 7.09 4.21 4.77
CA GLU A 66 7.64 2.88 5.01
C GLU A 66 8.06 2.16 3.71
N TYR A 67 7.59 2.59 2.53
CA TYR A 67 7.77 1.87 1.26
C TYR A 67 9.24 1.60 0.94
N HIS A 68 10.07 2.63 1.03
CA HIS A 68 11.49 2.53 0.69
C HIS A 68 12.21 1.51 1.57
N ASN A 69 11.95 1.54 2.87
CA ASN A 69 12.58 0.60 3.81
C ASN A 69 12.16 -0.85 3.52
N ILE A 70 10.86 -1.09 3.29
CA ILE A 70 10.35 -2.43 2.96
C ILE A 70 10.93 -2.95 1.64
N ILE A 71 10.96 -2.11 0.61
CA ILE A 71 11.54 -2.47 -0.69
C ILE A 71 13.02 -2.80 -0.55
N ASN A 72 13.80 -1.96 0.16
CA ASN A 72 15.23 -2.16 0.36
C ASN A 72 15.53 -3.46 1.13
N MET A 73 14.76 -3.74 2.19
CA MET A 73 14.89 -5.01 2.93
C MET A 73 14.64 -6.24 2.05
N CYS A 74 13.66 -6.15 1.13
CA CYS A 74 13.37 -7.24 0.19
C CYS A 74 14.43 -7.35 -0.93
N HIS A 75 15.06 -6.24 -1.31
CA HIS A 75 16.07 -6.20 -2.36
C HIS A 75 17.43 -6.75 -1.89
N SER A 76 17.84 -6.36 -0.68
CA SER A 76 19.19 -6.56 -0.13
C SER A 76 19.33 -7.82 0.73
N SER A 77 18.41 -8.78 0.63
CA SER A 77 18.40 -9.98 1.48
C SER A 77 19.66 -10.84 1.32
N ASN A 78 20.20 -11.34 2.43
CA ASN A 78 21.51 -12.01 2.57
C ASN A 78 21.75 -13.26 1.70
N CYS A 79 20.76 -13.81 1.00
CA CYS A 79 20.90 -15.03 0.20
C CYS A 79 20.86 -14.75 -1.32
N GLY A 80 21.73 -13.85 -1.80
CA GLY A 80 21.88 -13.55 -3.23
C GLY A 80 21.06 -12.35 -3.74
N GLY A 81 20.95 -11.28 -2.93
CA GLY A 81 20.26 -10.02 -3.26
C GLY A 81 20.65 -9.40 -4.62
N HIS A 82 19.80 -8.46 -5.10
CA HIS A 82 19.63 -7.98 -6.49
C HIS A 82 18.44 -8.63 -7.25
N PHE A 83 17.32 -8.80 -6.56
CA PHE A 83 16.09 -9.24 -7.21
C PHE A 83 15.55 -8.19 -8.18
N SER A 84 15.06 -8.64 -9.34
CA SER A 84 14.29 -7.79 -10.24
C SER A 84 13.05 -7.24 -9.53
N GLY A 85 12.55 -6.07 -9.93
CA GLY A 85 11.41 -5.43 -9.27
C GLY A 85 10.16 -6.32 -9.12
N ARG A 86 9.91 -7.26 -10.06
CA ARG A 86 8.82 -8.24 -9.91
C ARG A 86 9.04 -9.23 -8.77
N LYS A 87 10.28 -9.69 -8.57
CA LYS A 87 10.64 -10.60 -7.47
C LYS A 87 10.56 -9.87 -6.11
N ILE A 88 10.99 -8.61 -6.06
CA ILE A 88 10.80 -7.74 -4.89
C ILE A 88 9.30 -7.62 -4.56
N ALA A 89 8.47 -7.26 -5.53
CA ALA A 89 7.02 -7.14 -5.35
C ALA A 89 6.39 -8.43 -4.83
N ALA A 90 6.76 -9.58 -5.40
CA ALA A 90 6.30 -10.89 -4.94
C ALA A 90 6.71 -11.15 -3.49
N LYS A 91 7.94 -10.79 -3.10
CA LYS A 91 8.42 -10.94 -1.72
C LYS A 91 7.66 -10.04 -0.74
N ILE A 92 7.40 -8.78 -1.12
CA ILE A 92 6.60 -7.84 -0.32
C ILE A 92 5.20 -8.42 -0.05
N PHE A 93 4.55 -8.96 -1.09
CA PHE A 93 3.28 -9.65 -0.91
C PHE A 93 3.44 -10.85 0.04
N GLN A 94 4.42 -11.72 -0.16
CA GLN A 94 4.67 -12.88 0.73
C GLN A 94 4.91 -12.48 2.19
N CYS A 95 5.56 -11.34 2.44
CA CYS A 95 5.78 -10.78 3.77
C CYS A 95 4.51 -10.17 4.40
N GLY A 96 3.37 -10.17 3.70
CA GLY A 96 2.10 -9.69 4.24
C GLY A 96 1.89 -8.19 4.11
N PHE A 97 2.57 -7.51 3.19
CA PHE A 97 2.41 -6.07 2.97
C PHE A 97 1.62 -5.73 1.71
N TYR A 98 0.95 -4.58 1.73
CA TYR A 98 0.16 -4.08 0.61
C TYR A 98 0.24 -2.55 0.47
N TRP A 99 0.41 -2.09 -0.76
CA TRP A 99 0.01 -0.75 -1.21
C TRP A 99 -0.29 -0.82 -2.72
N PRO A 100 -1.08 0.12 -3.28
CA PRO A 100 -1.60 -0.02 -4.64
C PRO A 100 -0.52 -0.07 -5.73
N THR A 101 0.67 0.48 -5.46
CA THR A 101 1.73 0.70 -6.46
C THR A 101 2.96 -0.19 -6.26
N ILE A 102 2.90 -1.21 -5.39
CA ILE A 102 4.01 -2.16 -5.07
C ILE A 102 4.83 -2.53 -6.31
N ILE A 103 4.16 -2.99 -7.37
CA ILE A 103 4.85 -3.50 -8.56
C ILE A 103 5.64 -2.40 -9.25
N ARG A 104 5.04 -1.22 -9.42
CA ARG A 104 5.69 -0.07 -10.06
C ARG A 104 6.87 0.40 -9.21
N ASP A 105 6.64 0.62 -7.92
CA ASP A 105 7.65 1.17 -7.02
C ASP A 105 8.83 0.20 -6.85
N SER A 106 8.57 -1.12 -6.85
CA SER A 106 9.62 -2.15 -6.84
C SER A 106 10.44 -2.17 -8.13
N ILE A 107 9.80 -1.99 -9.30
CA ILE A 107 10.50 -1.92 -10.59
C ILE A 107 11.38 -0.69 -10.65
N GLU A 108 10.85 0.46 -10.26
CA GLU A 108 11.58 1.72 -10.23
C GLU A 108 12.79 1.65 -9.31
N PHE A 109 12.62 1.12 -8.09
CA PHE A 109 13.73 0.88 -7.17
C PHE A 109 14.80 -0.05 -7.77
N SER A 110 14.40 -1.15 -8.42
CA SER A 110 15.39 -2.06 -9.01
C SER A 110 16.21 -1.41 -10.14
N ARG A 111 15.66 -0.40 -10.82
CA ARG A 111 16.37 0.35 -11.89
C ARG A 111 17.37 1.36 -11.35
N THR A 112 17.20 1.82 -10.11
CA THR A 112 18.11 2.80 -9.50
C THR A 112 19.25 2.14 -8.72
N CYS A 113 19.22 0.81 -8.56
CA CYS A 113 20.31 0.07 -7.93
C CYS A 113 21.50 -0.04 -8.88
N ILE A 114 22.62 0.60 -8.52
CA ILE A 114 23.87 0.61 -9.31
C ILE A 114 24.49 -0.79 -9.43
N SER A 115 24.24 -1.65 -8.45
CA SER A 115 24.81 -3.00 -8.38
C SER A 115 23.97 -4.06 -9.11
N CYS A 116 22.80 -3.69 -9.66
CA CYS A 116 21.95 -4.54 -10.51
C CYS A 116 22.27 -4.37 -11.99
#